data_AF-A0A8S1LGS1-F1
#
_entry.id   AF-A0A8S1LGS1-F1
#
_cell.length_a   1.000
_cell.length_b   1.000
_cell.length_c   1.000
_cell.angle_alpha   90.00
_cell.angle_beta   90.00
_cell.angle_gamma   90.00
#
_symmetry.space_group_name_H-M   'P 1'
#
loop_
_entity.id
_entity.type
_entity.pdbx_description
1 polymer ?
#
loop_
_entity_poly.entity_id
_entity_poly.type
_entity_poly.pdbx_seq_one_letter_code
_entity_poly.pdbx_strand_id
1 'polypeptide(L)'
;MSQRLELLQKQIPTFQYTVDGGILTKEERQFYEENGFLVVRQMFSPEEIKGWSQRFKDYADGQLERKYGMQVVRDISLVKRGGGKQWGEEAITKIQDWQEDEVLFKFCQNQKVIQYLKSFCGPDIKSVHTMFINKPPNMGKTSRHPIHQDQVYFPFGPADRIAAGWAALEDANRENGCLVVYPGTHKVGPVEHCYPDWKEGVNKAYWGVKDMPPESAPKIHLEMKAGDIVFFHPYLFHGSGENRVYFKKQTQVKQFQKVYLLSLCLCKLSIP
;
A
#
# COMPACT_ATOMS: atom_id res chain seq x y z
N MET A 1 7.50 2.69 51.80
CA MET A 1 6.69 3.33 50.73
C MET A 1 7.49 3.61 49.44
N SER A 2 8.81 3.77 49.50
CA SER A 2 9.67 4.10 48.33
C SER A 2 9.70 3.02 47.23
N GLN A 3 9.97 1.75 47.57
CA GLN A 3 10.05 0.67 46.56
C GLN A 3 8.72 0.37 45.84
N ARG A 4 7.58 0.70 46.47
CA ARG A 4 6.25 0.49 45.89
C ARG A 4 5.89 1.58 44.86
N LEU A 5 6.48 2.77 45.00
CA LEU A 5 6.37 3.88 44.03
C LEU A 5 7.31 3.68 42.83
N GLU A 6 8.49 3.10 43.01
CA GLU A 6 9.40 2.72 41.91
C GLU A 6 8.83 1.57 41.05
N LEU A 7 8.15 0.58 41.65
CA LEU A 7 7.45 -0.47 40.92
C LEU A 7 6.14 0.01 40.24
N LEU A 8 5.61 1.17 40.66
CA LEU A 8 4.41 1.80 40.08
C LEU A 8 4.73 2.83 38.99
N GLN A 9 6.00 3.16 38.75
CA GLN A 9 6.47 3.62 37.44
C GLN A 9 6.45 2.42 36.47
N LYS A 10 5.26 1.83 36.26
CA LYS A 10 5.00 1.00 35.08
C LYS A 10 5.54 1.78 33.90
N GLN A 11 6.58 1.24 33.26
CA GLN A 11 7.25 1.80 32.08
C GLN A 11 6.18 2.47 31.20
N ILE A 12 6.16 3.80 31.19
CA ILE A 12 5.34 4.52 30.23
C ILE A 12 5.85 4.04 28.87
N PRO A 13 5.03 3.40 28.03
CA PRO A 13 5.51 2.91 26.75
C PRO A 13 6.10 4.08 25.98
N THR A 14 7.42 4.06 25.78
CA THR A 14 8.09 5.01 24.89
C THR A 14 7.77 4.58 23.47
N PHE A 15 6.92 5.38 22.82
CA PHE A 15 6.52 5.19 21.44
C PHE A 15 7.58 5.77 20.50
N GLN A 16 8.16 4.93 19.64
CA GLN A 16 9.18 5.31 18.68
C GLN A 16 8.52 5.67 17.33
N TYR A 17 7.67 4.78 16.82
CA TYR A 17 7.08 4.84 15.48
C TYR A 17 5.78 5.65 15.41
N THR A 18 5.24 6.08 16.55
CA THR A 18 4.03 6.91 16.62
C THR A 18 4.21 8.12 17.54
N VAL A 19 3.60 9.24 17.17
CA VAL A 19 3.46 10.44 18.00
C VAL A 19 2.02 10.58 18.50
N ASP A 20 1.82 11.35 19.56
CA ASP A 20 0.48 11.66 20.03
C ASP A 20 -0.20 12.67 19.10
N GLY A 21 -1.03 12.17 18.18
CA GLY A 21 -1.83 12.96 17.24
C GLY A 21 -3.29 13.10 17.64
N GLY A 22 -3.70 12.58 18.80
CA GLY A 22 -5.08 12.66 19.31
C GLY A 22 -6.13 11.77 18.61
N ILE A 23 -5.78 11.10 17.50
CA ILE A 23 -6.71 10.21 16.77
C ILE A 23 -6.48 8.72 17.06
N LEU A 24 -5.24 8.32 17.35
CA LEU A 24 -4.92 6.94 17.71
C LEU A 24 -5.10 6.72 19.22
N THR A 25 -5.79 5.65 19.57
CA THR A 25 -5.80 5.13 20.94
C THR A 25 -4.41 4.63 21.33
N LYS A 26 -4.17 4.46 22.64
CA LYS A 26 -2.91 3.92 23.14
C LYS A 26 -2.66 2.50 22.63
N GLU A 27 -3.72 1.71 22.54
CA GLU A 27 -3.72 0.33 22.06
C GLU A 27 -3.37 0.26 20.58
N GLU A 28 -3.93 1.14 19.74
CA GLU A 28 -3.57 1.22 18.31
C GLU A 28 -2.12 1.65 18.10
N ARG A 29 -1.63 2.60 18.91
CA ARG A 29 -0.21 2.99 18.89
C ARG A 29 0.67 1.82 19.27
N GLN A 30 0.37 1.13 20.38
CA GLN A 30 1.11 -0.05 20.81
C GLN A 30 1.09 -1.15 19.73
N PHE A 31 -0.06 -1.38 19.09
CA PHE A 31 -0.17 -2.32 17.99
C PHE A 31 0.76 -1.94 16.83
N TYR A 32 0.76 -0.68 16.39
CA TYR A 32 1.64 -0.22 15.32
C TYR A 32 3.12 -0.36 15.70
N GLU A 33 3.47 -0.12 16.96
CA GLU A 33 4.86 -0.22 17.44
C GLU A 33 5.33 -1.66 17.55
N GLU A 34 4.43 -2.60 17.83
CA GLU A 34 4.73 -4.02 17.85
C GLU A 34 4.80 -4.60 16.44
N ASN A 35 3.89 -4.18 15.56
CA ASN A 35 3.61 -4.87 14.31
C ASN A 35 4.09 -4.12 13.05
N GLY A 36 4.19 -2.80 13.09
CA GLY A 36 4.63 -1.93 11.98
C GLY A 36 3.54 -1.58 10.99
N PHE A 37 2.28 -1.91 11.29
CA PHE A 37 1.11 -1.54 10.50
C PHE A 37 -0.12 -1.32 11.38
N LEU A 38 -1.13 -0.66 10.84
CA LEU A 38 -2.45 -0.50 11.45
C LEU A 38 -3.53 -0.46 10.36
N VAL A 39 -4.55 -1.31 10.48
CA VAL A 39 -5.72 -1.28 9.59
C VAL A 39 -6.83 -0.45 10.23
N VAL A 40 -7.30 0.57 9.52
CA VAL A 40 -8.45 1.39 9.90
C VAL A 40 -9.61 1.03 8.99
N ARG A 41 -10.72 0.59 9.60
CA ARG A 41 -11.90 0.09 8.88
C ARG A 41 -12.83 1.23 8.48
N GLN A 42 -13.51 1.09 7.34
CA GLN A 42 -14.53 2.03 6.87
C GLN A 42 -14.06 3.50 6.85
N MET A 43 -12.82 3.72 6.40
CA MET A 43 -12.23 5.06 6.28
C MET A 43 -12.98 5.90 5.23
N PHE A 44 -13.34 5.27 4.12
CA PHE A 44 -13.93 5.93 2.96
C PHE A 44 -15.35 5.43 2.67
N SER A 45 -16.18 6.35 2.22
CA SER A 45 -17.54 6.08 1.77
C SER A 45 -17.57 5.38 0.40
N PRO A 46 -18.65 4.63 0.09
CA PRO A 46 -18.87 4.09 -1.26
C PRO A 46 -18.81 5.15 -2.36
N GLU A 47 -19.25 6.38 -2.07
CA GLU A 47 -19.24 7.52 -2.99
C GLU A 47 -17.82 7.98 -3.33
N GLU A 48 -16.94 8.11 -2.32
CA GLU A 48 -15.52 8.44 -2.51
C GLU A 48 -14.83 7.37 -3.37
N ILE A 49 -15.02 6.09 -3.01
CA ILE A 49 -14.47 4.94 -3.72
C ILE A 49 -14.92 4.95 -5.18
N LYS A 50 -16.22 5.14 -5.42
CA LYS A 50 -16.79 5.20 -6.77
C LYS A 50 -16.20 6.36 -7.57
N GLY A 51 -15.97 7.52 -6.95
CA GLY A 51 -15.34 8.68 -7.57
C GLY A 51 -13.93 8.37 -8.08
N TRP A 52 -13.08 7.76 -7.26
CA TRP A 52 -11.72 7.38 -7.65
C TRP A 52 -11.71 6.27 -8.71
N SER A 53 -12.54 5.24 -8.54
CA SER A 53 -12.64 4.14 -9.52
C SER A 53 -13.15 4.63 -10.88
N GLN A 54 -14.06 5.61 -10.92
CA GLN A 54 -14.50 6.22 -12.17
C GLN A 54 -13.39 7.05 -12.81
N ARG A 55 -12.65 7.87 -12.03
CA ARG A 55 -11.53 8.65 -12.56
C ARG A 55 -10.43 7.76 -13.17
N PHE A 56 -10.14 6.62 -12.55
CA PHE A 56 -9.25 5.62 -13.13
C PHE A 56 -9.79 5.08 -14.47
N LYS A 57 -11.09 4.76 -14.52
CA LYS A 57 -11.75 4.28 -15.74
C LYS A 57 -11.69 5.31 -16.86
N ASP A 58 -11.89 6.59 -16.56
CA ASP A 58 -11.80 7.67 -17.55
C ASP A 58 -10.40 7.72 -18.19
N TYR A 59 -9.33 7.51 -17.40
CA TYR A 59 -7.97 7.35 -17.94
C TYR A 59 -7.77 6.06 -18.76
N ALA A 60 -8.41 4.99 -18.33
CA ALA A 60 -8.31 3.69 -18.99
C ALA A 60 -9.00 3.66 -20.36
N ASP A 61 -10.16 4.30 -20.45
CA ASP A 61 -10.99 4.43 -21.64
C ASP A 61 -10.51 5.57 -22.58
N GLY A 62 -9.42 6.26 -22.22
CA GLY A 62 -8.84 7.34 -23.01
C GLY A 62 -9.70 8.62 -23.05
N GLN A 63 -10.59 8.80 -22.08
CA GLN A 63 -11.45 9.98 -21.96
C GLN A 63 -10.73 11.18 -21.35
N LEU A 64 -9.56 10.95 -20.73
CA LEU A 64 -8.73 11.98 -20.12
C LEU A 64 -7.29 11.92 -20.63
N GLU A 65 -6.72 13.10 -20.85
CA GLU A 65 -5.30 13.27 -21.06
C GLU A 65 -4.53 13.15 -19.75
N ARG A 66 -3.33 12.57 -19.82
CA ARG A 66 -2.45 12.39 -18.66
C ARG A 66 -2.06 13.75 -18.11
N LYS A 67 -2.07 13.88 -16.78
CA LYS A 67 -1.54 15.07 -16.12
C LYS A 67 -0.01 15.10 -16.22
N TYR A 68 0.57 16.28 -16.00
CA TYR A 68 2.02 16.44 -15.98
C TYR A 68 2.66 15.49 -14.96
N GLY A 69 3.72 14.80 -15.36
CA GLY A 69 4.43 13.81 -14.53
C GLY A 69 3.73 12.45 -14.40
N MET A 70 2.43 12.35 -14.71
CA MET A 70 1.66 11.13 -14.52
C MET A 70 2.14 9.99 -15.43
N GLN A 71 2.44 8.85 -14.83
CA GLN A 71 2.81 7.63 -15.54
C GLN A 71 1.63 6.68 -15.60
N VAL A 72 1.36 6.10 -16.77
CA VAL A 72 0.31 5.09 -16.93
C VAL A 72 0.93 3.82 -17.50
N VAL A 73 1.08 2.82 -16.64
CA VAL A 73 1.69 1.54 -16.95
C VAL A 73 0.66 0.64 -17.60
N ARG A 74 0.91 0.29 -18.86
CA ARG A 74 0.09 -0.65 -19.62
C ARG A 74 0.82 -1.96 -19.83
N ASP A 75 0.14 -3.07 -19.54
CA ASP A 75 0.65 -4.40 -19.88
C ASP A 75 -0.03 -4.90 -21.16
N ILE A 76 0.64 -4.65 -22.29
CA ILE A 76 0.18 -5.03 -23.64
C ILE A 76 0.04 -6.56 -23.76
N SER A 77 0.72 -7.34 -22.92
CA SER A 77 0.61 -8.80 -22.95
C SER A 77 -0.74 -9.30 -22.42
N LEU A 78 -1.40 -8.53 -21.55
CA LEU A 78 -2.78 -8.79 -21.11
C LEU A 78 -3.78 -8.53 -22.25
N VAL A 79 -3.59 -7.43 -22.98
CA VAL A 79 -4.41 -7.05 -24.14
C VAL A 79 -4.44 -8.16 -25.20
N LYS A 80 -3.27 -8.71 -25.55
CA LYS A 80 -3.15 -9.78 -26.56
C LYS A 80 -3.78 -11.10 -26.12
N ARG A 81 -3.76 -11.45 -24.83
CA ARG A 81 -4.35 -12.69 -24.31
C ARG A 81 -5.87 -12.58 -24.08
N GLY A 82 -6.38 -11.38 -23.86
CA GLY A 82 -7.80 -11.10 -23.62
C GLY A 82 -8.67 -10.93 -24.86
N GLY A 83 -8.09 -11.05 -26.07
CA GLY A 83 -8.83 -11.00 -27.34
C GLY A 83 -9.44 -9.63 -27.71
N GLY A 84 -8.99 -8.52 -27.12
CA GLY A 84 -9.67 -7.21 -27.23
C GLY A 84 -8.75 -5.98 -27.25
N LYS A 85 -9.36 -4.80 -27.46
CA LYS A 85 -8.78 -3.47 -27.75
C LYS A 85 -7.64 -3.05 -26.79
N GLN A 86 -6.71 -2.21 -27.28
CA GLN A 86 -5.62 -1.61 -26.49
C GLN A 86 -6.06 -0.62 -25.39
N TRP A 87 -7.37 -0.48 -25.18
CA TRP A 87 -8.01 0.54 -24.35
C TRP A 87 -9.00 -0.13 -23.41
N GLY A 88 -9.21 0.47 -22.24
CA GLY A 88 -9.99 -0.10 -21.14
C GLY A 88 -9.13 -0.50 -19.94
N GLU A 89 -9.79 -0.68 -18.80
CA GLU A 89 -9.15 -0.93 -17.50
C GLU A 89 -8.19 -2.11 -17.52
N GLU A 90 -8.52 -3.14 -18.30
CA GLU A 90 -7.74 -4.37 -18.39
C GLU A 90 -6.32 -4.19 -18.93
N ALA A 91 -6.10 -3.10 -19.67
CA ALA A 91 -4.82 -2.79 -20.27
C ALA A 91 -3.89 -2.04 -19.31
N ILE A 92 -4.41 -1.44 -18.24
CA ILE A 92 -3.65 -0.64 -17.28
C ILE A 92 -3.45 -1.44 -16.00
N THR A 93 -2.20 -1.59 -15.56
CA THR A 93 -1.88 -2.24 -14.29
C THR A 93 -1.50 -1.26 -13.19
N LYS A 94 -1.16 -0.02 -13.55
CA LYS A 94 -0.80 1.03 -12.60
C LYS A 94 -0.94 2.44 -13.22
N ILE A 95 -1.36 3.41 -12.43
CA ILE A 95 -1.15 4.85 -12.66
C ILE A 95 -0.29 5.38 -11.52
N GLN A 96 0.75 6.16 -11.79
CA GLN A 96 1.60 6.77 -10.77
C GLN A 96 1.70 8.28 -11.00
N ASP A 97 2.13 8.99 -9.96
CA ASP A 97 2.40 10.43 -9.99
C ASP A 97 1.17 11.24 -10.44
N TRP A 98 0.03 10.95 -9.79
CA TRP A 98 -1.26 11.56 -10.05
C TRP A 98 -1.55 12.78 -9.15
N GLN A 99 -0.54 13.39 -8.53
CA GLN A 99 -0.70 14.55 -7.64
C GLN A 99 -1.38 15.76 -8.29
N GLU A 100 -1.28 15.89 -9.62
CA GLU A 100 -1.93 16.95 -10.40
C GLU A 100 -3.36 16.59 -10.85
N ASP A 101 -3.86 15.39 -10.51
CA ASP A 101 -5.24 15.00 -10.75
C ASP A 101 -6.12 15.40 -9.54
N GLU A 102 -7.00 16.37 -9.75
CA GLU A 102 -7.87 16.92 -8.72
C GLU A 102 -8.84 15.93 -8.05
N VAL A 103 -9.14 14.79 -8.67
CA VAL A 103 -10.05 13.79 -8.10
C VAL A 103 -9.28 12.74 -7.31
N LEU A 104 -8.19 12.21 -7.88
CA LEU A 104 -7.33 11.26 -7.17
C LEU A 104 -6.63 11.95 -5.98
N PHE A 105 -6.20 13.21 -6.14
CA PHE A 105 -5.52 13.97 -5.09
C PHE A 105 -6.39 14.30 -3.87
N LYS A 106 -7.73 14.21 -3.99
CA LYS A 106 -8.64 14.33 -2.83
C LYS A 106 -8.36 13.30 -1.74
N PHE A 107 -7.80 12.14 -2.08
CA PHE A 107 -7.36 11.17 -1.07
C PHE A 107 -6.25 11.73 -0.19
N CYS A 108 -5.22 12.34 -0.79
CA CYS A 108 -4.12 12.96 -0.05
C CYS A 108 -4.60 14.16 0.78
N GLN A 109 -5.69 14.81 0.35
CA GLN A 109 -6.33 15.93 1.04
C GLN A 109 -7.40 15.49 2.06
N ASN A 110 -7.72 14.20 2.16
CA ASN A 110 -8.74 13.70 3.07
C ASN A 110 -8.29 13.94 4.52
N GLN A 111 -9.10 14.69 5.27
CA GLN A 111 -8.73 15.14 6.61
C GLN A 111 -8.54 13.98 7.58
N LYS A 112 -9.32 12.90 7.48
CA LYS A 112 -9.13 11.72 8.34
C LYS A 112 -7.78 11.07 8.04
N VAL A 113 -7.47 10.86 6.77
CA VAL A 113 -6.17 10.29 6.33
C VAL A 113 -5.02 11.14 6.87
N ILE A 114 -5.10 12.46 6.74
CA ILE A 114 -4.09 13.39 7.25
C ILE A 114 -3.93 13.25 8.77
N GLN A 115 -5.01 13.16 9.55
CA GLN A 115 -4.90 13.03 11.01
C GLN A 115 -4.23 11.72 11.44
N TYR A 116 -4.57 10.60 10.78
CA TYR A 116 -3.88 9.33 11.01
C TYR A 116 -2.40 9.44 10.65
N LEU A 117 -2.08 9.98 9.47
CA LEU A 117 -0.70 10.23 9.06
C LEU A 117 0.06 11.12 10.05
N LYS A 118 -0.59 12.12 10.67
CA LYS A 118 0.08 12.96 11.67
C LYS A 118 0.54 12.17 12.88
N SER A 119 -0.14 11.07 13.20
CA SER A 119 0.22 10.19 14.31
C SER A 119 1.40 9.28 14.00
N PHE A 120 1.76 9.08 12.72
CA PHE A 120 2.93 8.29 12.31
C PHE A 120 4.11 9.19 11.92
N CYS A 121 3.81 10.22 11.13
CA CYS A 121 4.76 11.13 10.53
C CYS A 121 5.12 12.27 11.48
N GLY A 122 4.14 12.83 12.20
CA GLY A 122 4.26 14.13 12.87
C GLY A 122 3.42 15.22 12.17
N PRO A 123 3.48 16.47 12.63
CA PRO A 123 2.52 17.50 12.25
C PRO A 123 2.61 17.97 10.79
N ASP A 124 3.80 17.93 10.19
CA ASP A 124 4.10 18.51 8.87
C ASP A 124 4.13 17.44 7.78
N ILE A 125 3.01 17.18 7.10
CA ILE A 125 2.90 16.08 6.12
C ILE A 125 3.06 16.58 4.68
N LYS A 126 3.76 15.79 3.87
CA LYS A 126 3.88 15.94 2.42
C LYS A 126 3.62 14.60 1.72
N SER A 127 2.76 14.56 0.72
CA SER A 127 2.67 13.39 -0.17
C SER A 127 3.88 13.35 -1.11
N VAL A 128 4.48 12.18 -1.29
CA VAL A 128 5.72 12.03 -2.07
C VAL A 128 5.65 11.02 -3.20
N HIS A 129 4.83 9.99 -3.04
CA HIS A 129 4.62 9.03 -4.10
C HIS A 129 3.18 8.56 -4.07
N THR A 130 2.57 8.59 -5.25
CA THR A 130 1.14 8.36 -5.42
C THR A 130 0.96 7.27 -6.46
N MET A 131 0.29 6.17 -6.10
CA MET A 131 0.00 5.06 -7.01
C MET A 131 -1.47 4.69 -6.97
N PHE A 132 -2.03 4.43 -8.14
CA PHE A 132 -3.27 3.68 -8.33
C PHE A 132 -2.88 2.33 -8.92
N ILE A 133 -3.12 1.22 -8.22
CA ILE A 133 -2.76 -0.11 -8.71
C ILE A 133 -4.02 -0.79 -9.30
N ASN A 134 -3.87 -1.53 -10.39
CA ASN A 134 -4.96 -2.30 -10.97
C ASN A 134 -4.44 -3.70 -11.25
N LYS A 135 -4.59 -4.57 -10.26
CA LYS A 135 -3.90 -5.85 -10.25
C LYS A 135 -4.64 -6.83 -11.17
N PRO A 136 -4.00 -7.28 -12.25
CA PRO A 136 -4.65 -8.18 -13.19
C PRO A 136 -4.87 -9.57 -12.57
N PRO A 137 -5.87 -10.32 -13.06
CA PRO A 137 -5.98 -11.75 -12.74
C PRO A 137 -4.71 -12.48 -13.18
N ASN A 138 -4.35 -13.56 -12.49
CA ASN A 138 -3.17 -14.35 -12.86
C ASN A 138 -3.39 -15.05 -14.21
N MET A 139 -2.70 -14.57 -15.25
CA MET A 139 -2.80 -15.09 -16.62
C MET A 139 -1.60 -15.98 -17.00
N GLY A 140 -0.91 -16.59 -16.02
CA GLY A 140 0.22 -17.51 -16.25
C GLY A 140 1.61 -16.84 -16.21
N LYS A 141 1.69 -15.58 -15.78
CA LYS A 141 2.90 -14.92 -15.25
C LYS A 141 2.46 -14.27 -13.93
N THR A 142 3.19 -14.49 -12.85
CA THR A 142 2.69 -14.19 -11.50
C THR A 142 2.34 -12.70 -11.36
N SER A 143 1.14 -12.38 -10.85
CA SER A 143 0.74 -11.02 -10.45
C SER A 143 1.20 -10.69 -9.01
N ARG A 144 2.09 -11.51 -8.47
CA ARG A 144 2.62 -11.40 -7.12
C ARG A 144 3.61 -10.26 -7.07
N HIS A 145 3.44 -9.35 -6.12
CA HIS A 145 4.50 -8.42 -5.76
C HIS A 145 5.46 -9.14 -4.81
N PRO A 146 6.78 -9.17 -5.09
CA PRO A 146 7.74 -9.79 -4.19
C PRO A 146 7.65 -9.16 -2.80
N ILE A 147 8.08 -9.90 -1.79
CA ILE A 147 8.25 -9.30 -0.47
C ILE A 147 9.38 -8.26 -0.58
N HIS A 148 9.09 -7.04 -0.15
CA HIS A 148 9.99 -5.89 -0.25
C HIS A 148 9.78 -4.95 0.95
N GLN A 149 10.61 -3.90 0.99
CA GLN A 149 10.48 -2.74 1.88
C GLN A 149 10.36 -1.53 0.97
N ASP A 150 9.40 -0.64 1.21
CA ASP A 150 9.22 0.53 0.35
C ASP A 150 10.39 1.50 0.43
N GLN A 151 11.12 1.52 1.56
CA GLN A 151 12.25 2.43 1.77
C GLN A 151 13.32 2.33 0.67
N VAL A 152 13.47 1.18 0.01
CA VAL A 152 14.44 1.01 -1.09
C VAL A 152 14.20 1.98 -2.25
N TYR A 153 12.97 2.45 -2.42
CA TYR A 153 12.59 3.42 -3.46
C TYR A 153 12.66 4.88 -2.99
N PHE A 154 12.93 5.14 -1.70
CA PHE A 154 12.92 6.48 -1.12
C PHE A 154 14.31 6.92 -0.67
N PRO A 155 14.94 7.88 -1.36
CA PRO A 155 16.24 8.43 -0.97
C PRO A 155 16.12 9.49 0.14
N PHE A 156 15.21 9.30 1.10
CA PHE A 156 14.94 10.26 2.17
C PHE A 156 14.52 9.57 3.48
N GLY A 157 14.66 10.26 4.61
CA GLY A 157 14.37 9.73 5.96
C GLY A 157 14.06 10.84 6.97
N PRO A 158 14.00 10.53 8.29
CA PRO A 158 14.13 9.19 8.87
C PRO A 158 12.92 8.31 8.56
N ALA A 159 13.15 7.00 8.36
CA ALA A 159 12.10 6.02 8.03
C ALA A 159 10.95 5.98 9.05
N ASP A 160 11.26 6.16 10.34
CA ASP A 160 10.31 6.18 11.46
C ASP A 160 9.28 7.32 11.40
N ARG A 161 9.43 8.27 10.47
CA ARG A 161 8.50 9.39 10.23
C ARG A 161 7.90 9.34 8.82
N ILE A 162 7.95 8.17 8.20
CA ILE A 162 7.33 7.88 6.90
C ILE A 162 6.27 6.81 7.13
N ALA A 163 5.12 6.99 6.50
CA ALA A 163 4.07 5.98 6.48
C ALA A 163 3.45 5.89 5.09
N ALA A 164 3.19 4.66 4.68
CA ALA A 164 2.43 4.38 3.48
C ALA A 164 0.95 4.21 3.87
N GLY A 165 0.04 4.91 3.21
CA GLY A 165 -1.40 4.71 3.35
C GLY A 165 -1.96 4.00 2.12
N TRP A 166 -2.44 2.78 2.29
CA TRP A 166 -2.95 1.92 1.21
C TRP A 166 -4.44 1.65 1.44
N ALA A 167 -5.28 2.00 0.47
CA ALA A 167 -6.73 1.88 0.60
C ALA A 167 -7.35 0.82 -0.31
N ALA A 168 -8.23 -0.01 0.25
CA ALA A 168 -9.01 -0.97 -0.50
C ALA A 168 -10.17 -0.23 -1.22
N LEU A 169 -10.14 -0.18 -2.56
CA LEU A 169 -11.26 0.35 -3.37
C LEU A 169 -12.28 -0.74 -3.72
N GLU A 170 -11.90 -1.99 -3.53
CA GLU A 170 -12.74 -3.18 -3.63
C GLU A 170 -12.34 -4.12 -2.48
N ASP A 171 -13.18 -5.10 -2.17
CA ASP A 171 -12.83 -6.14 -1.19
C ASP A 171 -11.51 -6.82 -1.60
N ALA A 172 -10.51 -6.78 -0.71
CA ALA A 172 -9.24 -7.44 -0.86
C ALA A 172 -9.18 -8.66 0.06
N ASN A 173 -8.97 -9.84 -0.51
CA ASN A 173 -8.90 -11.10 0.22
C ASN A 173 -7.75 -11.96 -0.31
N ARG A 174 -7.58 -13.18 0.23
CA ARG A 174 -6.53 -14.10 -0.22
C ARG A 174 -6.68 -14.54 -1.68
N GLU A 175 -7.91 -14.61 -2.18
CA GLU A 175 -8.21 -15.11 -3.52
C GLU A 175 -7.86 -14.08 -4.60
N ASN A 176 -8.12 -12.79 -4.37
CA ASN A 176 -7.72 -11.72 -5.30
C ASN A 176 -6.33 -11.14 -4.97
N GLY A 177 -5.74 -11.56 -3.86
CA GLY A 177 -4.35 -11.35 -3.49
C GLY A 177 -4.11 -9.99 -2.85
N CYS A 178 -4.76 -9.80 -1.71
CA CYS A 178 -4.48 -8.80 -0.69
C CYS A 178 -2.98 -8.71 -0.31
N LEU A 179 -2.65 -7.64 0.45
CA LEU A 179 -1.33 -7.49 1.04
C LEU A 179 -1.03 -8.64 1.99
N VAL A 180 0.23 -9.06 1.97
CA VAL A 180 0.83 -9.94 2.97
C VAL A 180 1.87 -9.11 3.71
N VAL A 181 1.84 -9.15 5.03
CA VAL A 181 2.81 -8.47 5.89
C VAL A 181 3.46 -9.44 6.87
N TYR A 182 4.66 -9.11 7.30
CA TYR A 182 5.39 -9.82 8.36
C TYR A 182 5.48 -8.90 9.58
N PRO A 183 4.59 -9.07 10.58
CA PRO A 183 4.54 -8.17 11.72
C PRO A 183 5.87 -8.07 12.46
N GLY A 184 6.22 -6.87 12.89
CA GLY A 184 7.43 -6.58 13.67
C GLY A 184 8.72 -6.43 12.85
N THR A 185 8.71 -6.83 11.57
CA THR A 185 9.91 -6.75 10.70
C THR A 185 10.38 -5.32 10.40
N HIS A 186 9.52 -4.32 10.59
CA HIS A 186 9.91 -2.91 10.49
C HIS A 186 11.07 -2.54 11.44
N LYS A 187 11.26 -3.28 12.54
CA LYS A 187 12.33 -3.09 13.54
C LYS A 187 13.69 -3.63 13.09
N VAL A 188 13.73 -4.42 12.02
CA VAL A 188 14.98 -4.97 11.46
C VAL A 188 15.82 -3.87 10.80
N GLY A 189 15.17 -2.80 10.34
CA GLY A 189 15.82 -1.74 9.57
C GLY A 189 15.92 -2.11 8.07
N PRO A 190 16.75 -1.37 7.30
CA PRO A 190 16.92 -1.62 5.86
C PRO A 190 17.66 -2.94 5.63
N VAL A 191 17.19 -3.74 4.66
CA VAL A 191 17.88 -4.95 4.19
C VAL A 191 18.30 -4.83 2.72
N GLU A 192 19.12 -5.77 2.25
CA GLU A 192 19.51 -5.83 0.83
C GLU A 192 18.33 -6.29 -0.04
N HIS A 193 18.08 -5.57 -1.13
CA HIS A 193 17.13 -5.97 -2.16
C HIS A 193 17.86 -6.35 -3.45
N CYS A 194 17.36 -7.37 -4.14
CA CYS A 194 17.85 -7.79 -5.45
C CYS A 194 16.67 -8.02 -6.40
N TYR A 195 16.97 -8.15 -7.70
CA TYR A 195 15.97 -8.66 -8.62
C TYR A 195 15.70 -10.12 -8.28
N PRO A 196 14.43 -10.50 -8.04
CA PRO A 196 14.11 -11.86 -7.66
C PRO A 196 14.45 -12.85 -8.79
N ASP A 197 15.20 -13.90 -8.46
CA ASP A 197 15.49 -15.02 -9.37
C ASP A 197 14.30 -16.00 -9.41
N TRP A 198 13.25 -15.62 -10.14
CA TRP A 198 12.03 -16.43 -10.26
C TRP A 198 12.06 -17.31 -11.52
N LYS A 199 12.10 -18.63 -11.31
CA LYS A 199 12.06 -19.65 -12.37
C LYS A 199 10.83 -19.57 -13.28
N GLU A 200 9.74 -18.94 -12.83
CA GLU A 200 8.45 -18.83 -13.56
C GLU A 200 8.24 -17.48 -14.25
N GLY A 201 9.27 -16.63 -14.28
CA GLY A 201 9.24 -15.35 -14.97
C GLY A 201 9.50 -14.19 -14.02
N VAL A 202 10.43 -13.33 -14.41
CA VAL A 202 10.85 -12.16 -13.62
C VAL A 202 9.93 -10.99 -13.95
N ASN A 203 9.18 -10.47 -12.96
CA ASN A 203 8.69 -9.11 -13.07
C ASN A 203 9.83 -8.16 -12.70
N LYS A 204 10.63 -7.77 -13.70
CA LYS A 204 11.83 -6.92 -13.55
C LYS A 204 11.52 -5.50 -13.04
N ALA A 205 10.27 -5.17 -12.74
CA ALA A 205 9.87 -3.88 -12.21
C ALA A 205 9.94 -3.81 -10.67
N TYR A 206 10.22 -4.91 -9.97
CA TYR A 206 10.20 -4.96 -8.51
C TYR A 206 11.48 -5.56 -7.92
N TRP A 207 12.03 -4.85 -6.95
CA TRP A 207 13.13 -5.32 -6.10
C TRP A 207 12.56 -6.09 -4.91
N GLY A 208 12.98 -7.34 -4.73
CA GLY A 208 12.60 -8.17 -3.59
C GLY A 208 13.70 -8.20 -2.54
N VAL A 209 13.36 -8.43 -1.28
CA VAL A 209 14.37 -8.69 -0.24
C VAL A 209 15.17 -9.93 -0.62
N LYS A 210 16.49 -9.86 -0.48
CA LYS A 210 17.40 -10.98 -0.79
C LYS A 210 17.25 -12.10 0.23
N ASP A 211 17.29 -11.74 1.51
CA ASP A 211 17.09 -12.65 2.62
C ASP A 211 15.67 -12.50 3.15
N MET A 212 14.83 -13.48 2.80
CA MET A 212 13.45 -13.53 3.28
C MET A 212 13.41 -13.74 4.80
N PRO A 213 12.40 -13.21 5.51
CA PRO A 213 12.10 -13.65 6.86
C PRO A 213 11.97 -15.18 6.87
N PRO A 214 12.41 -15.86 7.94
CA PRO A 214 12.26 -17.31 8.06
C PRO A 214 10.82 -17.74 7.74
N GLU A 215 10.62 -18.90 7.14
CA GLU A 215 9.26 -19.37 6.83
C GLU A 215 8.39 -19.54 8.09
N SER A 216 9.04 -19.77 9.24
CA SER A 216 8.42 -19.79 10.56
C SER A 216 7.97 -18.42 11.07
N ALA A 217 8.40 -17.31 10.44
CA ALA A 217 7.96 -15.99 10.82
C ALA A 217 6.45 -15.84 10.56
N PRO A 218 5.68 -15.28 11.52
CA PRO A 218 4.26 -15.08 11.32
C PRO A 218 4.03 -14.17 10.12
N LYS A 219 3.26 -14.65 9.13
CA LYS A 219 2.78 -13.87 7.99
C LYS A 219 1.28 -13.67 8.08
N ILE A 220 0.83 -12.43 7.88
CA ILE A 220 -0.59 -12.07 7.93
C ILE A 220 -1.05 -11.65 6.54
N HIS A 221 -2.16 -12.23 6.08
CA HIS A 221 -2.88 -11.74 4.90
C HIS A 221 -3.87 -10.67 5.36
N LEU A 222 -3.71 -9.45 4.87
CA LEU A 222 -4.55 -8.31 5.24
C LEU A 222 -5.83 -8.30 4.42
N GLU A 223 -6.82 -9.08 4.85
CA GLU A 223 -8.14 -9.05 4.25
C GLU A 223 -8.90 -7.78 4.66
N MET A 224 -9.32 -7.01 3.65
CA MET A 224 -9.87 -5.66 3.77
C MET A 224 -11.15 -5.54 2.95
N LYS A 225 -12.12 -4.82 3.48
CA LYS A 225 -13.34 -4.45 2.75
C LYS A 225 -13.09 -3.17 1.97
N ALA A 226 -13.86 -2.95 0.92
CA ALA A 226 -13.88 -1.67 0.24
C ALA A 226 -14.10 -0.53 1.25
N GLY A 227 -13.25 0.48 1.21
CA GLY A 227 -13.25 1.62 2.13
C GLY A 227 -12.31 1.49 3.33
N ASP A 228 -11.72 0.31 3.58
CA ASP A 228 -10.66 0.16 4.58
C ASP A 228 -9.33 0.76 4.08
N ILE A 229 -8.49 1.21 5.02
CA ILE A 229 -7.11 1.64 4.76
C ILE A 229 -6.14 0.95 5.72
N VAL A 230 -4.95 0.61 5.24
CA VAL A 230 -3.84 0.19 6.09
C VAL A 230 -2.73 1.23 6.02
N PHE A 231 -2.23 1.62 7.19
CA PHE A 231 -1.00 2.40 7.33
C PHE A 231 0.13 1.45 7.70
N PHE A 232 1.30 1.60 7.09
CA PHE A 232 2.46 0.79 7.45
C PHE A 232 3.80 1.50 7.29
N HIS A 233 4.76 1.03 8.07
CA HIS A 233 6.13 1.55 8.12
C HIS A 233 6.91 1.13 6.86
N PRO A 234 7.79 1.99 6.28
CA PRO A 234 8.49 1.67 5.03
C PRO A 234 9.47 0.50 5.13
N TYR A 235 9.92 0.13 6.33
CA TYR A 235 10.70 -1.10 6.59
C TYR A 235 9.86 -2.35 6.84
N LEU A 236 8.52 -2.25 6.90
CA LEU A 236 7.70 -3.45 7.07
C LEU A 236 7.85 -4.33 5.83
N PHE A 237 8.24 -5.59 6.04
CA PHE A 237 8.31 -6.56 4.97
C PHE A 237 6.89 -6.86 4.52
N HIS A 238 6.60 -6.53 3.28
CA HIS A 238 5.28 -6.73 2.70
C HIS A 238 5.35 -7.05 1.22
N GLY A 239 4.27 -7.62 0.70
CA GLY A 239 4.06 -7.86 -0.72
C GLY A 239 2.60 -8.18 -0.96
N SER A 240 2.26 -8.72 -2.13
CA SER A 240 0.87 -9.11 -2.42
C SER A 240 0.80 -10.59 -2.75
N GLY A 241 -0.29 -11.26 -2.37
CA GLY A 241 -0.60 -12.59 -2.86
C GLY A 241 -0.84 -12.61 -4.38
N GLU A 242 -1.04 -13.80 -4.95
CA GLU A 242 -1.49 -13.94 -6.34
C GLU A 242 -2.96 -13.54 -6.47
N ASN A 243 -3.35 -12.90 -7.58
CA ASN A 243 -4.77 -12.78 -7.92
C ASN A 243 -5.22 -14.07 -8.62
N ARG A 244 -5.82 -14.99 -7.86
CA ARG A 244 -6.28 -16.31 -8.30
C ARG A 244 -7.72 -16.32 -8.79
N VAL A 245 -8.38 -15.17 -8.85
CA VAL A 245 -9.72 -15.06 -9.44
C VAL A 245 -9.59 -15.36 -10.94
N TYR A 246 -9.99 -16.58 -11.32
CA TYR A 246 -9.84 -17.10 -12.67
C TYR A 246 -10.78 -16.41 -13.65
N PHE A 247 -10.28 -16.29 -14.87
CA PHE A 247 -11.05 -16.09 -16.09
C PHE A 247 -12.00 -17.28 -16.32
N LYS A 248 -13.26 -17.22 -15.87
CA LYS A 248 -14.26 -18.24 -16.23
C LYS A 248 -14.70 -18.04 -17.67
N LYS A 249 -14.28 -18.93 -18.60
CA LYS A 249 -14.64 -18.89 -20.04
C LYS A 249 -16.14 -18.84 -20.35
N GLN A 250 -17.04 -19.11 -19.39
CA GLN A 250 -18.50 -19.13 -19.61
C GLN A 250 -19.25 -17.93 -19.01
N THR A 251 -18.60 -17.09 -18.21
CA THR A 251 -19.18 -15.84 -17.70
C THR A 251 -18.09 -14.80 -17.82
N GLN A 252 -18.24 -13.81 -18.70
CA GLN A 252 -17.23 -12.79 -19.00
C GLN A 252 -16.97 -11.82 -17.82
N VAL A 253 -16.74 -12.32 -16.61
CA VAL A 253 -16.38 -11.51 -15.44
C VAL A 253 -14.87 -11.52 -15.34
N LYS A 254 -14.25 -10.55 -16.00
CA LYS A 254 -12.84 -10.23 -15.80
C LYS A 254 -12.74 -9.36 -14.55
N GLN A 255 -12.61 -9.98 -13.38
CA GLN A 255 -12.43 -9.21 -12.15
C GLN A 255 -10.95 -8.87 -12.01
N PHE A 256 -10.56 -7.74 -12.60
CA PHE A 256 -9.40 -7.02 -12.12
C PHE A 256 -9.67 -6.65 -10.68
N GLN A 257 -8.68 -6.86 -9.81
CA GLN A 257 -8.75 -6.22 -8.51
C GLN A 257 -8.39 -4.76 -8.80
N LYS A 258 -9.36 -3.84 -8.76
CA LYS A 258 -9.04 -2.41 -8.77
C LYS A 258 -8.60 -2.07 -7.38
N VAL A 259 -7.34 -1.70 -7.23
CA VAL A 259 -6.86 -1.62 -5.88
C VAL A 259 -5.81 -0.59 -5.66
N TYR A 260 -6.00 0.12 -4.57
CA TYR A 260 -4.97 0.87 -3.89
C TYR A 260 -4.76 2.21 -4.54
N LEU A 261 -5.35 3.21 -3.91
CA LEU A 261 -4.63 4.44 -3.77
C LEU A 261 -3.56 4.22 -2.69
N LEU A 262 -2.29 4.14 -3.11
CA LEU A 262 -1.16 4.25 -2.20
C LEU A 262 -0.68 5.69 -2.27
N SER A 263 -0.83 6.44 -1.18
CA SER A 263 -0.03 7.64 -0.98
C SER A 263 1.00 7.32 0.10
N LEU A 264 2.27 7.37 -0.28
CA LEU A 264 3.34 7.47 0.68
C LEU A 264 3.43 8.93 1.09
N CYS A 265 3.26 9.16 2.39
CA CYS A 265 3.29 10.48 2.98
C CYS A 265 4.51 10.59 3.87
N LEU A 266 5.30 11.63 3.62
CA LEU A 266 6.42 12.07 4.44
C LEU A 266 5.95 12.99 5.54
N CYS A 267 6.57 12.91 6.72
CA CYS A 267 6.78 14.10 7.52
C CYS A 267 8.02 14.85 7.05
N LYS A 268 8.03 16.17 7.19
CA LYS A 268 9.15 17.07 6.90
C LYS A 268 10.50 16.49 7.36
N LEU A 269 11.41 16.33 6.39
CA LEU A 269 12.85 16.39 6.63
C LEU A 269 13.13 17.76 7.27
N SER A 270 13.36 17.78 8.58
CA SER A 270 14.15 18.87 9.15
C SER A 270 15.56 18.63 8.65
N ILE A 271 15.88 19.09 7.45
CA ILE A 271 17.28 19.28 7.08
C ILE A 271 17.72 20.49 7.92
N PRO A 272 18.73 20.36 8.80
CA PRO A 272 19.29 21.50 9.50
C PRO A 272 19.82 22.56 8.52
#